data_AF-A0A843GRN5-F1
#
_entry.id   AF-A0A843GRN5-F1
#
_cell.length_a   1.000
_cell.length_b   1.000
_cell.length_c   1.000
_cell.angle_alpha   90.00
_cell.angle_beta   90.00
_cell.angle_gamma   90.00
#
_symmetry.space_group_name_H-M   'P 1'
#
loop_
_entity.id
_entity.type
_entity.pdbx_description
1 polymer ?
#
loop_
_entity_poly.entity_id
_entity_poly.type
_entity_poly.pdbx_seq_one_letter_code
_entity_poly.pdbx_strand_id
1 'polypeptide(L)'
;MFNKLWHKDFIKVLPNNLLLILYQDLANFALLPNVPSNVYEKKMLEFNKSHYYNYCCEVYDEITNRKWTDAEQEIIADYSGIIYVYVSDEEKQIGASITHEDLFNKQSGFMNERLFIQHYYALEEMHDLGKISDEDMNKIFDVFEKHKIFSNGGNFIW
;
A
#
# COMPACT_ATOMS: atom_id res chain seq x y z
N MET A 1 -7.71 -14.81 2.31
CA MET A 1 -6.55 -13.94 2.52
C MET A 1 -6.47 -13.03 1.32
N PHE A 2 -6.69 -11.72 1.49
CA PHE A 2 -6.67 -10.75 0.40
C PHE A 2 -5.31 -10.05 0.42
N ASN A 3 -4.29 -10.64 -0.24
CA ASN A 3 -2.97 -10.02 -0.29
C ASN A 3 -2.99 -8.97 -1.40
N LYS A 4 -3.66 -7.85 -1.14
CA LYS A 4 -3.70 -6.70 -2.03
C LYS A 4 -2.77 -5.65 -1.43
N LEU A 5 -1.68 -5.36 -2.12
CA LEU A 5 -1.05 -4.05 -2.00
C LEU A 5 -2.10 -3.00 -2.33
N TRP A 6 -2.12 -1.89 -1.62
CA TRP A 6 -3.05 -0.80 -1.87
C TRP A 6 -2.34 0.33 -2.60
N HIS A 7 -3.08 1.09 -3.39
CA HIS A 7 -2.49 2.24 -4.06
C HIS A 7 -2.05 3.25 -2.99
N LYS A 8 -0.89 3.89 -3.18
CA LYS A 8 -0.29 4.78 -2.18
C LYS A 8 -1.25 5.86 -1.67
N ASP A 9 -2.04 6.43 -2.59
CA ASP A 9 -2.99 7.49 -2.27
C ASP A 9 -4.07 7.02 -1.29
N PHE A 10 -4.34 5.71 -1.24
CA PHE A 10 -5.27 5.13 -0.28
C PHE A 10 -4.62 4.77 1.06
N ILE A 11 -3.30 4.60 1.17
CA ILE A 11 -2.64 4.18 2.42
C ILE A 11 -3.09 5.04 3.60
N LYS A 12 -3.12 6.36 3.40
CA LYS A 12 -3.48 7.36 4.43
C LYS A 12 -4.95 7.36 4.82
N VAL A 13 -5.82 6.78 3.99
CA VAL A 13 -7.27 6.74 4.21
C VAL A 13 -7.81 5.31 4.35
N LEU A 14 -6.94 4.31 4.31
CA LEU A 14 -7.33 2.93 4.60
C LEU A 14 -7.88 2.84 6.02
N PRO A 15 -8.96 2.09 6.25
CA PRO A 15 -9.38 1.68 7.59
C PRO A 15 -8.26 1.01 8.38
N ASN A 16 -8.23 1.20 9.70
CA ASN A 16 -7.17 0.68 10.58
C ASN A 16 -6.96 -0.84 10.43
N ASN A 17 -8.05 -1.61 10.36
CA ASN A 17 -7.99 -3.05 10.17
C ASN A 17 -7.31 -3.43 8.84
N LEU A 18 -7.59 -2.71 7.75
CA LEU A 18 -6.99 -2.99 6.44
C LEU A 18 -5.52 -2.58 6.39
N LEU A 19 -5.17 -1.45 7.02
CA LEU A 19 -3.78 -1.01 7.13
C LEU A 19 -2.95 -1.99 7.97
N LEU A 20 -3.51 -2.50 9.07
CA LEU A 20 -2.83 -3.47 9.92
C LEU A 20 -2.62 -4.81 9.18
N ILE A 21 -3.63 -5.31 8.46
CA ILE A 21 -3.49 -6.50 7.61
C ILE A 21 -2.40 -6.27 6.55
N LEU A 22 -2.39 -5.12 5.89
CA LEU A 22 -1.35 -4.78 4.92
C LEU A 22 0.05 -4.83 5.56
N TYR A 23 0.22 -4.24 6.74
CA TYR A 23 1.51 -4.24 7.44
C TYR A 23 1.98 -5.65 7.78
N GLN A 24 1.09 -6.51 8.28
CA GLN A 24 1.39 -7.92 8.55
C GLN A 24 1.78 -8.67 7.27
N ASP A 25 1.03 -8.49 6.18
CA ASP A 25 1.31 -9.15 4.89
C ASP A 25 2.68 -8.74 4.35
N LEU A 26 3.04 -7.46 4.46
CA LEU A 26 4.38 -6.98 4.08
C LEU A 26 5.47 -7.63 4.93
N ALA A 27 5.30 -7.66 6.25
CA ALA A 27 6.29 -8.26 7.14
C ALA A 27 6.42 -9.78 6.94
N ASN A 28 5.31 -10.47 6.69
CA ASN A 28 5.31 -11.90 6.37
C ASN A 28 6.02 -12.20 5.05
N PHE A 29 5.83 -11.36 4.02
CA PHE A 29 6.57 -11.47 2.76
C PHE A 29 8.09 -11.29 2.99
N ALA A 30 8.48 -10.34 3.83
CA ALA A 30 9.87 -10.13 4.21
C ALA A 30 10.49 -11.35 4.95
N LEU A 31 9.70 -12.06 5.77
CA LEU A 31 10.14 -13.28 6.45
C LEU A 31 10.23 -14.51 5.53
N LEU A 32 9.32 -14.63 4.58
CA LEU A 32 9.18 -15.81 3.70
C LEU A 32 9.18 -15.43 2.21
N PRO A 33 10.25 -14.80 1.69
CA PRO A 33 10.26 -14.24 0.34
C PRO A 33 10.17 -15.28 -0.77
N ASN A 34 10.37 -16.57 -0.49
CA ASN A 34 10.35 -17.62 -1.52
C ASN A 34 9.06 -18.44 -1.56
N VAL A 35 8.03 -18.03 -0.82
CA VAL A 35 6.73 -18.73 -0.78
C VAL A 35 5.64 -17.78 -1.25
N PRO A 36 5.50 -17.55 -2.58
CA PRO A 36 4.38 -16.77 -3.09
C PRO A 36 3.08 -17.56 -2.89
N SER A 37 2.26 -17.10 -1.97
CA SER A 37 0.91 -17.56 -1.67
C SER A 37 -0.13 -17.17 -2.74
N ASN A 38 0.17 -16.22 -3.64
CA ASN A 38 -0.64 -15.94 -4.84
C ASN A 38 0.09 -15.16 -5.96
N VAL A 39 -0.63 -14.92 -7.07
CA VAL A 39 -0.14 -14.23 -8.29
C VAL A 39 0.34 -12.79 -8.03
N TYR A 40 -0.20 -12.09 -7.02
CA TYR A 40 0.24 -10.74 -6.67
C TYR A 40 1.58 -10.76 -5.92
N GLU A 41 1.82 -11.75 -5.07
CA GLU A 41 3.14 -11.96 -4.46
C GLU A 41 4.20 -12.37 -5.48
N LYS A 42 3.81 -13.08 -6.55
CA LYS A 42 4.72 -13.33 -7.68
C LYS A 42 5.11 -12.04 -8.40
N LYS A 43 4.18 -11.09 -8.54
CA LYS A 43 4.51 -9.73 -8.99
C LYS A 43 5.33 -8.97 -7.94
N MET A 44 5.15 -9.26 -6.64
CA MET A 44 6.05 -8.76 -5.58
C MET A 44 7.48 -9.22 -5.74
N LEU A 45 7.68 -10.47 -6.18
CA LEU A 45 8.98 -11.04 -6.48
C LEU A 45 9.58 -10.55 -7.81
N GLU A 46 8.75 -9.98 -8.68
CA GLU A 46 9.19 -9.29 -9.90
C GLU A 46 9.50 -7.80 -9.64
N PHE A 47 9.28 -7.29 -8.41
CA PHE A 47 9.61 -5.91 -8.05
C PHE A 47 11.09 -5.69 -7.77
N ASN A 48 11.54 -4.47 -8.06
CA ASN A 48 12.76 -3.93 -7.51
C ASN A 48 12.63 -3.87 -5.98
N LYS A 49 13.55 -4.51 -5.25
CA LYS A 49 13.54 -4.56 -3.78
C LYS A 49 13.57 -3.17 -3.15
N SER A 50 14.21 -2.20 -3.81
CA SER A 50 14.21 -0.79 -3.42
C SER A 50 12.80 -0.16 -3.44
N HIS A 51 11.96 -0.50 -4.42
CA HIS A 51 10.56 -0.01 -4.46
C HIS A 51 9.71 -0.62 -3.35
N TYR A 52 9.89 -1.92 -3.10
CA TYR A 52 9.24 -2.59 -1.99
C TYR A 52 9.62 -1.95 -0.65
N TYR A 53 10.92 -1.68 -0.43
CA TYR A 53 11.40 -0.98 0.76
C TYR A 53 10.68 0.35 0.98
N ASN A 54 10.65 1.21 -0.04
CA ASN A 54 10.02 2.53 0.05
C ASN A 54 8.51 2.43 0.32
N TYR A 55 7.81 1.50 -0.33
CA TYR A 55 6.39 1.26 -0.05
C TYR A 55 6.17 0.81 1.40
N CYS A 56 7.00 -0.09 1.90
CA CYS A 56 6.91 -0.54 3.28
C CYS A 56 7.21 0.59 4.29
N CYS A 57 8.14 1.50 3.98
CA CYS A 57 8.38 2.69 4.77
C CYS A 57 7.14 3.60 4.80
N GLU A 58 6.47 3.83 3.66
CA GLU A 58 5.24 4.63 3.64
C GLU A 58 4.12 4.01 4.51
N VAL A 59 3.98 2.68 4.47
CA VAL A 59 3.02 1.97 5.31
C VAL A 59 3.42 2.07 6.78
N TYR A 60 4.70 1.90 7.11
CA TYR A 60 5.20 2.01 8.48
C TYR A 60 5.03 3.43 9.05
N ASP A 61 5.30 4.45 8.25
CA ASP A 61 5.07 5.85 8.63
C ASP A 61 3.58 6.09 8.93
N GLU A 62 2.68 5.55 8.11
CA GLU A 62 1.25 5.65 8.38
C GLU A 62 0.83 4.87 9.63
N ILE A 63 1.37 3.67 9.86
CA ILE A 63 1.14 2.89 11.09
C ILE A 63 1.56 3.72 12.31
N THR A 64 2.75 4.31 12.30
CA THR A 64 3.28 5.05 13.46
C THR A 64 2.55 6.38 13.73
N ASN A 65 1.89 6.95 12.71
CA ASN A 65 1.11 8.19 12.85
C ASN A 65 -0.31 7.97 13.39
N ARG A 66 -0.77 6.72 13.50
CA ARG A 66 -2.13 6.39 13.97
C ARG A 66 -2.17 5.99 15.44
N LYS A 67 -3.36 6.12 16.01
CA LYS A 67 -3.66 5.60 17.34
C LYS A 67 -4.19 4.17 17.21
N TRP A 68 -3.61 3.29 18.01
CA TRP A 68 -3.91 1.85 18.03
C TRP A 68 -4.30 1.43 19.43
N THR A 69 -5.17 0.43 19.53
CA THR A 69 -5.47 -0.25 20.79
C THR A 69 -4.24 -1.01 21.30
N ASP A 70 -4.20 -1.35 22.59
CA ASP A 70 -3.06 -2.07 23.18
C ASP A 70 -2.78 -3.41 22.47
N ALA A 71 -3.83 -4.14 22.08
CA ALA A 71 -3.71 -5.39 21.34
C ALA A 71 -3.12 -5.19 19.93
N GLU A 72 -3.48 -4.11 19.25
CA GLU A 72 -2.93 -3.78 17.93
C GLU A 72 -1.47 -3.29 18.04
N GLN A 73 -1.10 -2.61 19.13
CA GLN A 73 0.28 -2.21 19.38
C GLN A 73 1.21 -3.42 19.59
N GLU A 74 0.73 -4.47 20.27
CA GLU A 74 1.47 -5.72 20.44
C GLU A 74 1.77 -6.36 19.07
N ILE A 75 0.76 -6.44 18.20
CA ILE A 75 0.91 -6.90 16.82
C ILE A 75 1.94 -6.04 16.06
N ILE A 76 1.84 -4.71 16.13
CA ILE A 76 2.76 -3.81 15.43
C ILE A 76 4.20 -4.03 15.92
N ALA A 77 4.38 -4.25 17.23
CA ALA A 77 5.68 -4.50 17.84
C ALA A 77 6.29 -5.82 17.36
N ASP A 78 5.50 -6.90 17.22
CA ASP A 78 5.97 -8.20 16.73
C ASP A 78 6.56 -8.12 15.32
N TYR A 79 6.00 -7.25 14.47
CA TYR A 79 6.46 -7.05 13.10
C TYR A 79 7.48 -5.90 12.95
N SER A 80 7.76 -5.15 14.02
CA SER A 80 8.67 -4.01 14.00
C SER A 80 10.08 -4.43 13.61
N GLY A 81 10.70 -3.69 12.68
CA GLY A 81 12.08 -3.95 12.25
C GLY A 81 12.23 -5.04 11.18
N ILE A 82 11.25 -5.93 10.99
CA ILE A 82 11.34 -7.05 10.03
C ILE A 82 11.62 -6.57 8.60
N ILE A 83 10.89 -5.53 8.19
CA ILE A 83 11.03 -4.92 6.86
C ILE A 83 12.45 -4.35 6.65
N TYR A 84 13.08 -3.80 7.69
CA TYR A 84 14.43 -3.22 7.61
C TYR A 84 15.54 -4.27 7.47
N VAL A 85 15.26 -5.51 7.87
CA VAL A 85 16.20 -6.65 7.80
C VAL A 85 16.12 -7.37 6.45
N TYR A 86 15.00 -7.26 5.74
CA TYR A 86 14.78 -7.91 4.44
C TYR A 86 15.63 -7.33 3.30
N VAL A 87 15.97 -6.05 3.38
CA VAL A 87 16.60 -5.28 2.31
C VAL A 87 18.05 -4.97 2.68
N SER A 88 18.99 -5.16 1.75
CA SER A 88 20.42 -4.84 1.98
C SER A 88 20.61 -3.32 2.12
N ASP A 89 21.71 -2.89 2.74
CA ASP A 89 22.00 -1.46 2.88
C ASP A 89 22.19 -0.77 1.52
N GLU A 90 22.69 -1.50 0.51
CA GLU A 90 22.78 -1.03 -0.88
C GLU A 90 21.40 -0.75 -1.47
N GLU A 91 20.43 -1.64 -1.29
CA GLU A 91 19.05 -1.46 -1.74
C GLU A 91 18.33 -0.35 -0.97
N LYS A 92 18.67 -0.13 0.31
CA LYS A 92 18.18 1.04 1.07
C LYS A 92 18.73 2.34 0.49
N GLN A 93 20.01 2.38 0.13
CA GLN A 93 20.63 3.54 -0.50
C GLN A 93 20.05 3.81 -1.89
N ILE A 94 19.84 2.76 -2.69
CA ILE A 94 19.15 2.87 -3.98
C ILE A 94 17.75 3.40 -3.75
N GLY A 95 16.96 2.80 -2.85
CA GLY A 95 15.61 3.25 -2.46
C GLY A 95 15.57 4.73 -2.08
N ALA A 96 16.50 5.21 -1.26
CA ALA A 96 16.60 6.61 -0.86
C ALA A 96 16.90 7.56 -2.04
N SER A 97 17.46 7.06 -3.13
CA SER A 97 17.72 7.83 -4.35
C SER A 97 16.56 7.82 -5.36
N ILE A 98 15.56 6.95 -5.16
CA ILE A 98 14.38 6.88 -6.03
C ILE A 98 13.41 7.98 -5.63
N THR A 99 13.08 8.86 -6.57
CA THR A 99 12.12 9.92 -6.28
C THR A 99 10.72 9.33 -6.08
N HIS A 100 9.89 10.02 -5.31
CA HIS A 100 8.48 9.65 -5.15
C HIS A 100 7.71 9.67 -6.49
N GLU A 101 8.19 10.40 -7.49
CA GLU A 101 7.60 10.39 -8.83
C GLU A 101 8.04 9.16 -9.64
N ASP A 102 9.30 8.73 -9.52
CA ASP A 102 9.84 7.55 -10.20
C ASP A 102 9.32 6.23 -9.62
N LEU A 103 9.14 6.17 -8.29
CA LEU A 103 8.49 5.04 -7.61
C LEU A 103 7.09 4.77 -8.16
N PHE A 104 6.41 5.82 -8.61
CA PHE A 104 4.95 5.85 -8.77
C PHE A 104 4.48 6.54 -10.06
N ASN A 105 5.31 6.51 -11.11
CA ASN A 105 5.00 7.15 -12.39
C ASN A 105 3.63 6.70 -12.92
N LYS A 106 2.77 7.66 -13.26
CA LYS A 106 1.37 7.42 -13.66
C LYS A 106 1.19 6.55 -14.91
N GLN A 107 2.19 6.49 -15.80
CA GLN A 107 2.08 5.83 -17.12
C GLN A 107 2.77 4.46 -17.20
N SER A 108 3.83 4.23 -16.42
CA SER A 108 4.61 2.98 -16.44
C SER A 108 4.95 2.43 -15.04
N GLY A 109 4.50 3.10 -13.98
CA GLY A 109 4.81 2.75 -12.60
C GLY A 109 3.94 1.64 -12.04
N PHE A 110 4.44 1.07 -10.94
CA PHE A 110 3.79 0.05 -10.12
C PHE A 110 2.44 0.49 -9.56
N MET A 111 2.32 1.78 -9.20
CA MET A 111 1.09 2.44 -8.71
C MET A 111 0.53 3.39 -9.77
N ASN A 112 0.15 2.83 -10.92
CA ASN A 112 -0.46 3.61 -11.99
C ASN A 112 -1.96 3.83 -11.77
N GLU A 113 -2.55 4.69 -12.59
CA GLU A 113 -3.95 5.09 -12.50
C GLU A 113 -4.94 3.93 -12.65
N ARG A 114 -4.61 2.92 -13.48
CA ARG A 114 -5.46 1.73 -13.59
C ARG A 114 -5.54 0.99 -12.26
N LEU A 115 -4.41 0.84 -11.56
CA LEU A 115 -4.38 0.19 -10.24
C LEU A 115 -5.12 1.03 -9.19
N PHE A 116 -5.00 2.36 -9.25
CA PHE A 116 -5.77 3.27 -8.40
C PHE A 116 -7.28 3.04 -8.54
N ILE A 117 -7.80 3.05 -9.77
CA ILE A 117 -9.22 2.83 -10.04
C ILE A 117 -9.67 1.44 -9.56
N GLN A 118 -8.87 0.40 -9.82
CA GLN A 118 -9.17 -0.96 -9.36
C GLN A 118 -9.23 -1.07 -7.84
N HIS A 119 -8.36 -0.36 -7.12
CA HIS A 119 -8.36 -0.33 -5.67
C HIS A 119 -9.53 0.46 -5.09
N TYR A 120 -9.95 1.56 -5.72
CA TYR A 120 -11.17 2.26 -5.32
C TYR A 120 -12.38 1.32 -5.36
N TYR A 121 -12.62 0.65 -6.48
CA TYR A 121 -13.77 -0.25 -6.61
C TYR A 121 -13.69 -1.47 -5.69
N ALA A 122 -12.48 -1.94 -5.38
CA ALA A 122 -12.31 -2.99 -4.38
C ALA A 122 -12.69 -2.50 -2.96
N LEU A 123 -12.41 -1.23 -2.62
CA LEU A 123 -12.80 -0.64 -1.35
C LEU A 123 -14.32 -0.40 -1.30
N GLU A 124 -14.92 0.05 -2.41
CA GLU A 124 -16.36 0.21 -2.55
C GLU A 124 -17.09 -1.13 -2.38
N GLU A 125 -16.61 -2.21 -3.01
CA GLU A 125 -17.17 -3.56 -2.79
C GLU A 125 -17.04 -4.00 -1.33
N MET A 126 -15.94 -3.67 -0.65
CA MET A 126 -15.78 -3.98 0.77
C MET A 126 -16.72 -3.16 1.66
N HIS A 127 -17.04 -1.92 1.27
CA HIS A 127 -18.06 -1.09 1.90
C HIS A 127 -19.46 -1.68 1.73
N ASP A 128 -19.84 -2.07 0.52
CA ASP A 128 -21.12 -2.75 0.23
C ASP A 128 -21.31 -4.03 1.06
N LEU A 129 -20.20 -4.73 1.36
CA LEU A 129 -20.17 -5.91 2.21
C LEU A 129 -20.14 -5.61 3.72
N GLY A 130 -20.22 -4.34 4.12
CA GLY A 130 -20.21 -3.89 5.51
C GLY A 130 -18.86 -4.02 6.22
N LYS A 131 -17.75 -4.16 5.48
CA LYS A 131 -16.39 -4.27 6.03
C LYS A 131 -15.69 -2.93 6.22
N ILE A 132 -16.21 -1.89 5.59
CA ILE A 132 -15.74 -0.50 5.70
C ILE A 132 -16.93 0.33 6.17
N SER A 133 -16.68 1.28 7.08
CA SER A 133 -17.72 2.19 7.57
C SER A 133 -18.03 3.28 6.55
N ASP A 134 -19.20 3.91 6.62
CA ASP A 134 -19.53 5.08 5.78
C ASP A 134 -18.52 6.22 5.99
N GLU A 135 -18.04 6.40 7.22
CA GLU A 135 -17.05 7.44 7.55
C GLU A 135 -15.73 7.21 6.80
N ASP A 136 -15.22 5.97 6.81
CA ASP A 136 -13.98 5.66 6.12
C ASP A 136 -14.15 5.65 4.61
N MET A 137 -15.31 5.20 4.11
CA MET A 137 -15.59 5.23 2.68
C MET A 137 -15.68 6.67 2.15
N ASN A 138 -16.20 7.62 2.93
CA ASN A 138 -16.19 9.04 2.57
C ASN A 138 -14.75 9.58 2.43
N LYS A 139 -13.82 9.20 3.33
CA LYS A 139 -12.40 9.60 3.22
C LYS A 139 -11.75 9.02 1.96
N ILE A 140 -12.07 7.78 1.62
CA ILE A 140 -11.61 7.09 0.41
C ILE A 140 -12.16 7.78 -0.85
N PHE A 141 -13.45 8.12 -0.84
CA PHE A 141 -14.12 8.82 -1.94
C PHE A 141 -13.52 10.22 -2.18
N ASP A 142 -13.23 10.97 -1.11
CA ASP A 142 -12.59 12.28 -1.22
C ASP A 142 -11.21 12.20 -1.91
N VAL A 143 -10.44 11.14 -1.63
CA VAL A 143 -9.16 10.89 -2.32
C VAL A 143 -9.39 10.57 -3.79
N PHE A 144 -10.38 9.73 -4.09
CA PHE A 144 -10.73 9.35 -5.46
C PHE A 144 -11.17 10.54 -6.31
N GLU A 145 -12.05 11.38 -5.80
CA GLU A 145 -12.53 12.57 -6.52
C GLU A 145 -11.42 13.60 -6.72
N LYS A 146 -10.56 13.84 -5.72
CA LYS A 146 -9.37 14.68 -5.89
C LYS A 146 -8.50 14.16 -7.03
N HIS A 147 -8.24 12.84 -7.07
CA HIS A 147 -7.42 12.24 -8.11
C HIS A 147 -8.03 12.42 -9.52
N LYS A 148 -9.35 12.25 -9.67
CA LYS A 148 -10.07 12.51 -10.94
C LYS A 148 -9.98 13.95 -11.42
N ILE A 149 -10.07 14.92 -10.50
CA ILE A 149 -9.98 16.35 -10.85
C ILE A 149 -8.59 16.66 -11.43
N PHE A 150 -7.54 16.05 -10.88
CA PHE A 150 -6.18 16.22 -11.41
C PHE A 150 -5.96 15.51 -12.74
N SER A 151 -6.71 14.45 -13.04
CA SER A 151 -6.56 13.73 -14.29
C SER A 151 -7.45 14.27 -15.42
N ASN A 152 -8.60 14.88 -15.14
CA ASN A 152 -9.44 15.60 -16.13
C ASN A 152 -8.88 16.96 -16.61
N GLY A 153 -7.71 17.39 -16.09
CA GLY A 153 -6.91 18.46 -16.70
C GLY A 153 -6.15 18.04 -17.96
N GLY A 154 -6.14 16.75 -18.29
CA GLY A 154 -5.64 16.18 -19.54
C GLY A 154 -6.67 15.21 -20.12
N ASN A 155 -6.99 15.35 -21.41
CA ASN A 155 -7.98 14.51 -22.09
C ASN A 155 -7.72 13.00 -21.87
N PHE A 156 -8.68 12.30 -21.27
CA PHE A 156 -8.74 10.85 -21.38
C PHE A 156 -9.26 10.45 -22.76
N ILE A 157 -8.41 9.77 -23.52
CA ILE A 157 -8.80 9.01 -24.70
C ILE A 157 -9.04 7.58 -24.21
N TRP A 158 -10.27 7.09 -24.39
CA TRP A 158 -10.66 5.70 -24.15
C TRP A 158 -9.96 4.75 -25.13
#